data_AF-A0A251VLM6-F1
#
_entry.id   AF-A0A251VLM6-F1
#
_cell.length_a   1.000
_cell.length_b   1.000
_cell.length_c   1.000
_cell.angle_alpha   90.00
_cell.angle_beta   90.00
_cell.angle_gamma   90.00
#
_symmetry.space_group_name_H-M   'P 1'
#
loop_
_entity.id
_entity.type
_entity.pdbx_description
1 polymer ?
#
loop_
_entity_poly.entity_id
_entity_poly.type
_entity_poly.pdbx_seq_one_letter_code
_entity_poly.pdbx_strand_id
1 'polypeptide(L)'
;MVSLSGFAYLFSELVQYNQTHVDNIGELERRLEDAGYAVGVRVLELLCHMLSIVSAGNRRETRLLNILSFIHSTVWKVLFGKIADSLEKGTEHEDEYMISEKELLVNRFISVPKDMGSFNCGAFVAGIVRGVLDNAGFPAVVTCHFVPVDDQQRPRTTILIKFAEEVRYYIICPFV
;
A
#
# COMPACT_ATOMS: atom_id res chain seq x y z
N MET A 1 1.33 -4.63 22.29
CA MET A 1 1.72 -3.98 21.02
C MET A 1 3.15 -4.39 20.72
N VAL A 2 3.44 -4.86 19.51
CA VAL A 2 4.82 -5.13 19.07
C VAL A 2 5.53 -3.77 18.94
N SER A 3 6.80 -3.68 19.33
CA SER A 3 7.56 -2.44 19.19
C SER A 3 7.78 -2.12 17.71
N LEU A 4 7.71 -0.84 17.34
CA LEU A 4 8.02 -0.38 15.98
C LEU A 4 9.41 -0.84 15.54
N SER A 5 10.37 -0.84 16.47
CA SER A 5 11.72 -1.36 16.27
C SER A 5 11.73 -2.86 15.93
N GLY A 6 10.86 -3.67 16.54
CA GLY A 6 10.78 -5.10 16.23
C GLY A 6 10.31 -5.37 14.80
N PHE A 7 9.29 -4.64 14.34
CA PHE A 7 8.85 -4.68 12.94
C PHE A 7 9.96 -4.18 12.00
N ALA A 8 10.61 -3.08 12.34
CA ALA A 8 11.71 -2.50 11.59
C ALA A 8 12.87 -3.50 11.37
N TYR A 9 13.30 -4.20 12.43
CA TYR A 9 14.34 -5.22 12.31
C TYR A 9 13.90 -6.40 11.44
N LEU A 10 12.71 -6.94 11.68
CA LEU A 10 12.18 -8.05 10.89
C LEU A 10 12.07 -7.68 9.40
N PHE A 11 11.57 -6.49 9.11
CA PHE A 11 11.42 -6.00 7.75
C PHE A 11 12.78 -5.75 7.08
N SER A 12 13.74 -5.19 7.80
CA SER A 12 15.10 -5.01 7.31
C SER A 12 15.77 -6.35 6.96
N GLU A 13 15.63 -7.36 7.81
CA GLU A 13 16.13 -8.71 7.52
C GLU A 13 15.40 -9.36 6.35
N LEU A 14 14.09 -9.17 6.22
CA LEU A 14 13.33 -9.67 5.07
C LEU A 14 13.84 -9.08 3.75
N VAL A 15 14.13 -7.77 3.73
CA VAL A 15 14.70 -7.08 2.57
C VAL A 15 16.11 -7.60 2.26
N GLN A 16 16.99 -7.65 3.26
CA GLN A 16 18.38 -8.13 3.10
C GLN A 16 18.44 -9.60 2.66
N TYR A 17 17.58 -10.46 3.22
CA TYR A 17 17.46 -11.85 2.81
C TYR A 17 17.09 -11.97 1.34
N ASN A 18 16.05 -11.25 0.88
CA ASN A 18 15.66 -11.30 -0.53
C ASN A 18 16.73 -10.70 -1.45
N GLN A 19 17.42 -9.65 -1.02
CA GLN A 19 18.49 -9.01 -1.79
C GLN A 19 19.64 -9.97 -2.13
N THR A 20 19.99 -10.90 -1.23
CA THR A 20 21.05 -11.90 -1.47
C THR A 20 20.62 -13.05 -2.40
N HIS A 21 19.33 -13.13 -2.74
CA HIS A 21 18.72 -14.23 -3.49
C HIS A 21 18.07 -13.79 -4.82
N VAL A 22 18.39 -12.59 -5.30
CA VAL A 22 17.86 -11.99 -6.53
C VAL A 22 18.98 -11.34 -7.33
N ASP A 23 18.86 -11.38 -8.66
CA ASP A 23 19.90 -10.88 -9.57
C ASP A 23 19.73 -9.39 -9.92
N ASN A 24 18.54 -8.82 -9.70
CA ASN A 24 18.23 -7.43 -10.04
C ASN A 24 17.17 -6.80 -9.12
N ILE A 25 17.13 -5.46 -9.12
CA ILE A 25 16.24 -4.65 -8.27
C ILE A 25 14.76 -4.91 -8.58
N GLY A 26 14.39 -5.11 -9.85
CA GLY A 26 13.00 -5.36 -10.22
C GLY A 26 12.47 -6.68 -9.66
N GLU A 27 13.31 -7.72 -9.59
CA GLU A 27 12.95 -8.98 -8.94
C GLU A 27 12.80 -8.81 -7.42
N LEU A 28 13.70 -8.03 -6.79
CA LEU A 28 13.59 -7.69 -5.37
C LEU A 28 12.25 -6.99 -5.06
N GLU A 29 11.91 -5.97 -5.84
CA GLU A 29 10.66 -5.22 -5.71
C GLU A 29 9.45 -6.13 -5.89
N ARG A 30 9.47 -7.03 -6.87
CA ARG A 30 8.39 -8.01 -7.09
C ARG A 30 8.21 -8.96 -5.91
N ARG A 31 9.31 -9.50 -5.35
CA ARG A 31 9.21 -10.38 -4.16
C ARG A 31 8.66 -9.66 -2.94
N LEU A 32 9.04 -8.39 -2.77
CA LEU A 32 8.49 -7.55 -1.70
C LEU A 32 7.02 -7.23 -1.94
N GLU A 33 6.62 -6.95 -3.16
CA GLU A 33 5.23 -6.76 -3.53
C GLU A 33 4.40 -8.02 -3.23
N ASP A 34 4.88 -9.21 -3.61
CA ASP A 34 4.18 -10.48 -3.34
C ASP A 34 4.06 -10.77 -1.83
N ALA A 35 5.11 -10.47 -1.05
CA ALA A 35 5.07 -10.56 0.41
C ALA A 35 4.05 -9.57 1.00
N GLY A 36 4.04 -8.34 0.49
CA GLY A 36 3.07 -7.30 0.86
C GLY A 36 1.64 -7.71 0.54
N TYR A 37 1.41 -8.30 -0.63
CA TYR A 37 0.12 -8.79 -1.07
C TYR A 37 -0.49 -9.79 -0.09
N ALA A 38 0.29 -10.79 0.33
CA ALA A 38 -0.14 -11.76 1.33
C ALA A 38 -0.53 -11.09 2.67
N VAL A 39 0.22 -10.07 3.09
CA VAL A 39 -0.12 -9.27 4.28
C VAL A 39 -1.44 -8.50 4.07
N GLY A 40 -1.62 -7.86 2.91
CA GLY A 40 -2.83 -7.10 2.57
C GLY A 40 -4.10 -7.92 2.64
N VAL A 41 -4.08 -9.14 2.09
CA VAL A 41 -5.21 -10.09 2.14
C VAL A 41 -5.59 -10.38 3.61
N ARG A 42 -4.61 -10.68 4.46
CA ARG A 42 -4.86 -10.99 5.89
C ARG A 42 -5.31 -9.77 6.68
N VAL A 43 -4.80 -8.58 6.36
CA VAL A 43 -5.21 -7.33 7.00
C VAL A 43 -6.69 -7.05 6.73
N LEU A 44 -7.16 -7.23 5.49
CA LEU A 44 -8.58 -7.04 5.19
C LEU A 44 -9.46 -8.03 5.96
N GLU A 45 -9.12 -9.32 5.95
CA GLU A 45 -9.87 -10.36 6.69
C GLU A 45 -10.01 -10.02 8.18
N LEU A 46 -8.89 -9.66 8.84
CA LEU A 46 -8.87 -9.32 10.25
C LEU A 46 -9.66 -8.05 10.55
N LEU A 47 -9.54 -7.02 9.70
CA LEU A 47 -10.25 -5.76 9.87
C LEU A 47 -11.76 -5.94 9.65
N CYS A 48 -12.19 -6.70 8.64
CA CYS A 48 -13.59 -7.02 8.43
C CYS A 48 -14.16 -7.80 9.61
N HIS A 49 -13.42 -8.78 10.15
CA HIS A 49 -13.84 -9.52 11.33
C HIS A 49 -13.95 -8.62 12.57
N MET A 50 -12.94 -7.79 12.84
CA MET A 50 -12.97 -6.80 13.93
C MET A 50 -14.12 -5.80 13.79
N LEU A 51 -14.33 -5.24 12.59
CA LEU A 51 -15.42 -4.29 12.33
C LEU A 51 -16.79 -4.97 12.49
N SER A 52 -16.92 -6.24 12.09
CA SER A 52 -18.16 -7.01 12.24
C SER A 52 -18.48 -7.38 13.70
N ILE A 53 -17.46 -7.50 14.56
CA ILE A 53 -17.66 -7.73 16.01
C ILE A 53 -18.09 -6.43 16.70
N VAL A 54 -17.52 -5.28 16.29
CA VAL A 54 -17.78 -3.97 16.93
C VAL A 54 -19.04 -3.29 16.37
N SER A 55 -19.38 -3.53 15.11
CA SER A 55 -20.58 -3.04 14.44
C SER A 55 -21.38 -4.23 13.91
N ALA A 56 -22.66 -4.35 14.28
CA ALA A 56 -23.55 -5.43 13.84
C ALA A 56 -23.91 -5.37 12.33
N GLY A 57 -22.89 -5.40 11.46
CA GLY A 57 -23.02 -5.30 10.03
C GLY A 57 -21.70 -5.63 9.35
N ASN A 58 -21.72 -6.70 8.55
CA ASN A 58 -20.65 -7.05 7.62
C ASN A 58 -20.64 -6.03 6.47
N ARG A 59 -20.09 -4.82 6.70
CA ARG A 59 -20.02 -3.76 5.68
C ARG A 59 -18.85 -4.04 4.75
N ARG A 60 -19.08 -4.85 3.71
CA ARG A 60 -18.21 -4.82 2.53
C ARG A 60 -18.36 -3.44 1.89
N GLU A 61 -17.25 -2.72 1.74
CA GLU A 61 -17.27 -1.42 1.09
C GLU A 61 -17.54 -1.63 -0.41
N THR A 62 -18.64 -1.07 -0.92
CA THR A 62 -19.05 -1.22 -2.33
C THR A 62 -18.71 -0.01 -3.17
N ARG A 63 -18.23 1.08 -2.54
CA ARG A 63 -17.93 2.35 -3.21
C ARG A 63 -16.43 2.59 -3.24
N LEU A 64 -15.91 2.93 -4.42
CA LEU A 64 -14.48 3.16 -4.66
C LEU A 64 -13.85 4.17 -3.67
N LEU A 65 -14.50 5.32 -3.47
CA LEU A 65 -14.00 6.34 -2.55
C LEU A 65 -13.97 5.86 -1.10
N ASN A 66 -14.88 4.97 -0.71
CA ASN A 66 -14.91 4.43 0.64
C ASN A 66 -13.74 3.46 0.86
N ILE A 67 -13.46 2.55 -0.09
CA ILE A 67 -12.33 1.62 0.05
C ILE A 67 -10.99 2.37 0.04
N LEU A 68 -10.84 3.40 -0.80
CA LEU A 68 -9.67 4.26 -0.79
C LEU A 68 -9.51 5.01 0.55
N SER A 69 -10.60 5.55 1.10
CA SER A 69 -10.62 6.21 2.40
C SER A 69 -10.31 5.25 3.56
N PHE A 70 -10.79 4.02 3.46
CA PHE A 70 -10.51 2.93 4.40
C PHE A 70 -9.03 2.54 4.38
N ILE A 71 -8.42 2.41 3.20
CA ILE A 71 -6.98 2.14 3.07
C ILE A 71 -6.16 3.30 3.65
N HIS A 72 -6.47 4.52 3.22
CA HIS A 72 -5.80 5.75 3.66
C HIS A 72 -5.84 5.95 5.18
N SER A 73 -6.95 5.58 5.83
CA SER A 73 -7.17 5.90 7.24
C SER A 73 -7.00 4.69 8.15
N THR A 74 -7.75 3.62 7.90
CA THR A 74 -7.84 2.46 8.79
C THR A 74 -6.65 1.54 8.62
N VAL A 75 -6.39 1.09 7.38
CA VAL A 75 -5.27 0.20 7.09
C VAL A 75 -3.96 0.88 7.45
N TRP A 76 -3.79 2.14 7.03
CA TRP A 76 -2.60 2.93 7.36
C TRP A 76 -2.38 3.07 8.87
N LYS A 77 -3.44 3.39 9.63
CA LYS A 77 -3.33 3.52 11.10
C LYS A 77 -2.96 2.20 11.77
N VAL A 78 -3.47 1.08 11.27
CA VAL A 78 -3.11 -0.24 11.81
C VAL A 78 -1.67 -0.62 11.51
N LEU A 79 -1.18 -0.31 10.31
CA LEU A 79 0.18 -0.68 9.89
C LEU A 79 1.25 0.29 10.41
N PHE A 80 0.93 1.59 10.43
CA PHE A 80 1.91 2.66 10.61
C PHE A 80 1.59 3.57 11.80
N GLY A 81 0.48 3.35 12.50
CA GLY A 81 0.08 4.15 13.67
C GLY A 81 -0.41 5.56 13.33
N LYS A 82 -0.47 5.92 12.05
CA LYS A 82 -0.98 7.21 11.55
C LYS A 82 -1.83 7.03 10.30
N ILE A 83 -2.64 8.03 9.99
CA ILE A 83 -3.32 8.17 8.69
C ILE A 83 -2.27 8.55 7.64
N ALA A 84 -2.47 8.17 6.38
CA ALA A 84 -1.58 8.60 5.30
C ALA A 84 -1.61 10.13 5.12
N ASP A 85 -0.53 10.71 4.60
CA ASP A 85 -0.42 12.17 4.49
C ASP A 85 -1.37 12.75 3.42
N SER A 86 -1.61 12.05 2.30
CA SER A 86 -2.63 12.45 1.32
C SER A 86 -3.27 11.27 0.57
N LEU A 87 -4.51 11.50 0.12
CA LEU A 87 -5.22 10.71 -0.89
C LEU A 87 -5.69 11.67 -1.99
N GLU A 88 -5.16 11.46 -3.20
CA GLU A 88 -5.36 12.34 -4.36
C GLU A 88 -5.95 11.53 -5.52
N LYS A 89 -6.78 12.14 -6.36
CA LYS A 89 -7.16 11.58 -7.66
C LYS A 89 -6.05 11.90 -8.67
N GLY A 90 -5.71 10.95 -9.53
CA GLY A 90 -4.78 11.13 -10.64
C GLY A 90 -5.23 12.25 -11.57
N THR A 91 -4.26 12.98 -12.11
CA THR A 91 -4.51 14.11 -13.03
C THR A 91 -4.58 13.68 -14.48
N GLU A 92 -3.96 12.55 -14.83
CA GLU A 92 -3.83 12.08 -16.20
C GLU A 92 -5.00 11.18 -16.61
N HIS A 93 -5.43 10.29 -15.70
CA HIS A 93 -6.48 9.33 -15.98
C HIS A 93 -7.54 9.28 -14.85
N GLU A 94 -8.81 9.11 -15.21
CA GLU A 94 -9.92 9.16 -14.25
C GLU A 94 -9.96 7.97 -13.27
N ASP A 95 -9.31 6.87 -13.63
CA ASP A 95 -9.20 5.61 -12.88
C ASP A 95 -7.93 5.52 -12.03
N GLU A 96 -7.17 6.62 -11.96
CA GLU A 96 -5.95 6.69 -11.18
C GLU A 96 -6.18 7.43 -9.87
N TYR A 97 -5.60 6.88 -8.80
CA TYR A 97 -5.63 7.42 -7.46
C TYR A 97 -4.26 7.27 -6.82
N MET A 98 -3.91 8.18 -5.92
CA MET A 98 -2.58 8.25 -5.32
C MET A 98 -2.70 8.38 -3.80
N ILE A 99 -2.00 7.52 -3.06
CA ILE A 99 -1.77 7.69 -1.63
C ILE A 99 -0.31 8.10 -1.43
N SER A 100 -0.06 9.24 -0.81
CA SER A 100 1.31 9.75 -0.66
C SER A 100 1.73 9.89 0.80
N GLU A 101 3.04 9.69 1.01
CA GLU A 101 3.72 9.78 2.30
C GLU A 101 4.98 10.62 2.15
N LYS A 102 5.12 11.68 2.94
CA LYS A 102 6.34 12.50 2.99
C LYS A 102 7.53 11.68 3.48
N GLU A 103 7.30 10.85 4.49
CA GLU A 103 8.28 9.90 5.01
C GLU A 103 7.61 8.58 5.37
N LEU A 104 7.64 7.64 4.43
CA LEU A 104 7.10 6.30 4.65
C LEU A 104 7.92 5.58 5.73
N LEU A 105 7.25 5.05 6.76
CA LEU A 105 7.93 4.44 7.91
C LEU A 105 8.87 3.30 7.51
N VAL A 106 8.49 2.46 6.54
CA VAL A 106 9.35 1.35 6.09
C VAL A 106 10.66 1.84 5.47
N ASN A 107 10.69 3.05 4.91
CA ASN A 107 11.89 3.63 4.31
C ASN A 107 12.85 4.21 5.36
N ARG A 108 12.40 4.46 6.60
CA ARG A 108 13.26 4.94 7.70
C ARG A 108 14.16 3.85 8.31
N PHE A 109 13.83 2.57 8.12
CA PHE A 109 14.44 1.46 8.85
C PHE A 109 15.37 0.58 8.03
N ILE A 110 15.46 0.85 6.73
CA ILE A 110 16.31 0.15 5.78
C ILE A 110 17.50 1.05 5.42
N SER A 111 18.71 0.54 5.59
CA SER A 111 19.90 1.15 5.00
C SER A 111 20.08 0.52 3.63
N VAL A 112 19.48 1.12 2.59
CA VAL A 112 19.72 0.67 1.22
C VAL A 112 21.20 0.90 0.88
N PRO A 113 21.95 -0.12 0.42
CA PRO A 113 23.33 0.08 0.00
C PRO A 113 23.43 1.16 -1.07
N LYS A 114 24.46 2.00 -1.02
CA LYS A 114 24.65 3.16 -1.91
C LYS A 114 24.65 2.78 -3.40
N ASP A 115 24.94 1.52 -3.69
CA ASP A 115 25.08 0.94 -5.02
C ASP A 115 23.72 0.58 -5.65
N MET A 116 22.62 0.60 -4.88
CA MET A 116 21.25 0.28 -5.30
C MET A 116 20.30 1.50 -5.19
N GLY A 117 20.83 2.70 -5.42
CA GLY A 117 20.24 3.99 -5.04
C GLY A 117 18.77 4.32 -5.42
N SER A 118 18.09 3.54 -6.26
CA SER A 118 16.67 3.73 -6.64
C SER A 118 15.70 2.73 -6.01
N PHE A 119 16.16 1.77 -5.22
CA PHE A 119 15.30 0.73 -4.64
C PHE A 119 14.23 1.31 -3.71
N ASN A 120 12.96 1.01 -4.01
CA ASN A 120 11.82 1.54 -3.27
C ASN A 120 11.12 0.43 -2.47
N CYS A 121 11.40 0.33 -1.17
CA CYS A 121 10.67 -0.58 -0.27
C CYS A 121 9.17 -0.30 -0.17
N GLY A 122 8.70 0.84 -0.70
CA GLY A 122 7.30 1.08 -0.92
C GLY A 122 6.64 0.04 -1.84
N ALA A 123 7.39 -0.77 -2.59
CA ALA A 123 6.87 -1.94 -3.31
C ALA A 123 6.14 -2.93 -2.38
N PHE A 124 6.66 -3.15 -1.16
CA PHE A 124 5.96 -3.96 -0.15
C PHE A 124 4.61 -3.34 0.25
N VAL A 125 4.57 -2.02 0.42
CA VAL A 125 3.34 -1.29 0.76
C VAL A 125 2.35 -1.27 -0.41
N ALA A 126 2.83 -1.12 -1.64
CA ALA A 126 2.03 -1.27 -2.86
C ALA A 126 1.39 -2.66 -2.93
N GLY A 127 2.15 -3.71 -2.61
CA GLY A 127 1.64 -5.07 -2.47
C GLY A 127 0.52 -5.19 -1.45
N ILE A 128 0.68 -4.61 -0.24
CA ILE A 128 -0.38 -4.59 0.78
C ILE A 128 -1.66 -3.95 0.23
N VAL A 129 -1.53 -2.76 -0.38
CA VAL A 129 -2.66 -2.04 -0.95
C VAL A 129 -3.35 -2.87 -2.03
N ARG A 130 -2.58 -3.51 -2.93
CA ARG A 130 -3.11 -4.44 -3.94
C ARG A 130 -3.87 -5.60 -3.31
N GLY A 131 -3.29 -6.25 -2.28
CA GLY A 131 -3.93 -7.36 -1.57
C GLY A 131 -5.26 -6.99 -0.92
N VAL A 132 -5.35 -5.78 -0.35
CA VAL A 132 -6.60 -5.24 0.21
C VAL A 132 -7.63 -4.99 -0.89
N LEU A 133 -7.23 -4.35 -1.99
CA LEU A 133 -8.11 -3.98 -3.09
C LEU A 133 -8.67 -5.21 -3.83
N ASP A 134 -7.81 -6.17 -4.19
CA ASP A 134 -8.21 -7.39 -4.88
C ASP A 134 -9.20 -8.20 -4.04
N ASN A 135 -8.94 -8.33 -2.74
CA ASN A 135 -9.80 -9.12 -1.84
C ASN A 135 -11.12 -8.37 -1.49
N ALA A 136 -11.13 -7.05 -1.62
CA ALA A 136 -12.34 -6.23 -1.52
C ALA A 136 -13.16 -6.18 -2.82
N GLY A 137 -12.68 -6.79 -3.92
CA GLY A 137 -13.36 -6.80 -5.22
C GLY A 137 -13.11 -5.55 -6.08
N PHE A 138 -12.02 -4.83 -5.83
CA PHE A 138 -11.59 -3.66 -6.61
C PHE A 138 -10.24 -3.92 -7.29
N PRO A 139 -10.16 -4.81 -8.28
CA PRO A 139 -8.89 -5.16 -8.91
C PRO A 139 -8.19 -3.93 -9.46
N ALA A 140 -6.90 -3.80 -9.13
CA ALA A 140 -6.09 -2.65 -9.49
C ALA A 140 -4.62 -3.04 -9.69
N VAL A 141 -3.96 -2.32 -10.60
CA VAL A 141 -2.50 -2.29 -10.68
C VAL A 141 -2.01 -1.25 -9.68
N VAL A 142 -1.19 -1.67 -8.72
CA VAL A 142 -0.66 -0.79 -7.68
C VAL A 142 0.86 -0.76 -7.78
N THR A 143 1.42 0.44 -7.86
CA THR A 143 2.87 0.65 -8.01
C THR A 143 3.35 1.71 -7.02
N CYS A 144 4.66 1.76 -6.76
CA CYS A 144 5.26 2.74 -5.86
C CYS A 144 6.31 3.59 -6.56
N HIS A 145 6.23 4.90 -6.37
CA HIS A 145 7.09 5.88 -7.03
C HIS A 145 7.66 6.87 -6.01
N PHE A 146 8.88 7.33 -6.26
CA PHE A 146 9.41 8.52 -5.61
C PHE A 146 9.03 9.76 -6.44
N VAL A 147 8.27 10.66 -5.83
CA VAL A 147 7.84 11.90 -6.47
C VAL A 147 8.60 13.07 -5.84
N PRO A 148 9.39 13.83 -6.62
CA PRO A 148 10.01 15.06 -6.13
C PRO A 148 8.93 16.04 -5.66
N VAL A 149 9.21 16.76 -4.57
CA VAL A 149 8.30 17.80 -4.06
C VAL A 149 9.09 19.09 -3.96
N ASP A 150 8.55 20.15 -4.57
CA ASP A 150 9.12 21.49 -4.43
C ASP A 150 9.21 21.86 -2.94
N ASP A 151 10.29 22.53 -2.54
CA ASP A 151 10.63 22.84 -1.13
C ASP A 151 10.95 21.64 -0.21
N GLN A 152 11.16 20.42 -0.73
CA GLN A 152 11.64 19.29 0.08
C GLN A 152 12.95 18.69 -0.45
N GLN A 153 13.90 18.45 0.46
CA GLN A 153 15.18 17.82 0.11
C GLN A 153 15.07 16.32 -0.21
N ARG A 154 13.97 15.68 0.22
CA ARG A 154 13.71 14.26 -0.01
C ARG A 154 12.41 14.10 -0.81
N PRO A 155 12.37 13.17 -1.78
CA PRO A 155 11.13 12.89 -2.51
C PRO A 155 10.08 12.27 -1.59
N ARG A 156 8.81 12.55 -1.86
CA ARG A 156 7.70 11.81 -1.22
C ARG A 156 7.59 10.42 -1.85
N THR A 157 7.10 9.46 -1.07
CA THR A 157 6.75 8.13 -1.59
C THR A 157 5.27 8.12 -1.94
N THR A 158 4.93 7.77 -3.17
CA THR A 158 3.55 7.73 -3.67
C THR A 158 3.20 6.32 -4.13
N ILE A 159 2.08 5.80 -3.62
CA ILE A 159 1.44 4.58 -4.09
C ILE A 159 0.42 4.98 -5.15
N LEU A 160 0.70 4.64 -6.40
CA LEU A 160 -0.21 4.85 -7.53
C LEU A 160 -1.11 3.63 -7.68
N ILE A 161 -2.41 3.86 -7.71
CA ILE A 161 -3.46 2.86 -7.83
C ILE A 161 -4.18 3.11 -9.15
N LYS A 162 -4.11 2.17 -10.08
CA LYS A 162 -4.80 2.20 -11.36
C LYS A 162 -5.83 1.08 -11.41
N PHE A 163 -7.10 1.43 -11.34
CA PHE A 163 -8.18 0.44 -11.32
C PHE A 163 -8.38 -0.22 -12.69
N ALA A 164 -8.73 -1.51 -12.68
CA ALA A 164 -9.11 -2.21 -13.90
C ALA A 164 -10.40 -1.61 -14.52
N GLU A 165 -10.55 -1.72 -15.85
CA GLU A 165 -11.71 -1.17 -16.55
C GLU A 165 -13.05 -1.72 -16.02
N GLU A 166 -13.08 -2.97 -15.57
CA GLU A 166 -14.27 -3.59 -14.97
C GLU A 166 -14.78 -2.86 -13.72
N VAL A 167 -13.88 -2.26 -12.93
CA VAL A 167 -14.25 -1.44 -11.77
C VAL A 167 -14.95 -0.16 -12.20
N ARG A 168 -14.65 0.37 -13.40
CA ARG A 168 -15.33 1.56 -13.94
C ARG A 168 -16.82 1.33 -14.14
N TYR A 169 -17.24 0.11 -14.51
CA TYR A 169 -18.66 -0.20 -14.66
C TYR A 169 -19.40 -0.28 -13.32
N TYR A 170 -18.72 -0.68 -12.24
CA TYR A 170 -19.29 -0.65 -10.88
C TYR A 170 -19.40 0.77 -10.31
N ILE A 171 -18.56 1.72 -10.74
CA ILE A 171 -18.65 3.13 -10.36
C ILE A 171 -19.88 3.80 -11.01
N ILE A 172 -20.33 3.32 -12.18
CA ILE A 172 -21.45 3.88 -12.94
C ILE A 172 -22.78 3.18 -12.64
N CYS A 173 -22.77 1.95 -12.10
CA CYS A 173 -24.00 1.24 -11.76
C CYS A 173 -24.32 1.34 -10.25
N PRO A 174 -25.19 2.27 -9.81
CA PRO A 174 -25.81 2.11 -8.51
C PRO A 174 -26.76 0.92 -8.60
N PHE A 175 -26.75 0.03 -7.60
CA PHE A 175 -27.65 -1.11 -7.43
C PHE A 175 -27.29 -2.40 -8.18
N VAL A 176 -26.60 -3.29 -7.46
CA VAL A 176 -27.17 -4.61 -7.13
C VAL A 176 -27.11 -4.79 -5.61
#